data_AF-A0A3N1I5C7-F1
#
_entry.id   AF-A0A3N1I5C7-F1
#
_cell.length_a   1.000
_cell.length_b   1.000
_cell.length_c   1.000
_cell.angle_alpha   90.00
_cell.angle_beta   90.00
_cell.angle_gamma   90.00
#
_symmetry.space_group_name_H-M   'P 1'
#
loop_
_entity.id
_entity.type
_entity.pdbx_description
1 polymer ?
#
loop_
_entity_poly.entity_id
_entity_poly.type
_entity_poly.pdbx_seq_one_letter_code
_entity_poly.pdbx_strand_id
1 'polypeptide(L)'
;MSERLNITPLGPYIGAQVSGADLTRPLSDNQFEQLYHALLRHQVIFLRNQAITPALQRDLALRFGDLHIHPVYPQAEGVKEIIVLDTHNDNPPDNDNWHTDVTFIDTPPAGAILAAKELPSTGGDTLWTSGIAAFEALSTPLQTLLSGLHAEHDFRKSFQEYKFRKTEEEHQRWLDAVTKNPPLLHPVVRTHPVSGKQALFVNEGFTTRIVDLSEKESEALLGFLFAHITKPEFQVRWRWQPDDIAIWDNRVTQHYANADYLPQRRIMHRATILGDKPFYRA
;
A
#
# COMPACT_ATOMS: atom_id res chain seq x y z
N MET A 1 -29.96 -9.39 -13.32
CA MET A 1 -28.67 -9.97 -12.92
C MET A 1 -28.52 -9.73 -11.42
N SER A 2 -27.97 -10.67 -10.65
CA SER A 2 -27.83 -10.47 -9.20
C SER A 2 -26.90 -9.29 -8.92
N GLU A 3 -27.41 -8.22 -8.30
CA GLU A 3 -26.61 -7.05 -7.90
C GLU A 3 -25.74 -7.30 -6.67
N ARG A 4 -25.88 -8.46 -6.03
CA ARG A 4 -25.19 -8.79 -4.79
C ARG A 4 -23.80 -9.36 -5.07
N LEU A 5 -22.78 -8.78 -4.43
CA LEU A 5 -21.42 -9.32 -4.43
C LEU A 5 -21.30 -10.48 -3.43
N ASN A 6 -20.52 -11.49 -3.81
CA ASN A 6 -20.12 -12.56 -2.92
C ASN A 6 -18.76 -12.21 -2.32
N ILE A 7 -18.72 -11.97 -1.01
CA ILE A 7 -17.53 -11.55 -0.27
C ILE A 7 -17.16 -12.69 0.68
N THR A 8 -16.03 -13.34 0.43
CA THR A 8 -15.51 -14.45 1.25
C THR A 8 -14.29 -13.95 2.03
N PRO A 9 -14.40 -13.73 3.35
CA PRO A 9 -13.24 -13.37 4.18
C PRO A 9 -12.15 -14.44 4.10
N LEU A 10 -10.90 -14.03 3.97
CA LEU A 10 -9.73 -14.92 3.95
C LEU A 10 -9.15 -15.17 5.34
N GLY A 11 -9.60 -14.39 6.33
CA GLY A 11 -9.24 -14.50 7.73
C GLY A 11 -10.14 -13.59 8.60
N PRO A 12 -9.94 -13.60 9.92
CA PRO A 12 -10.77 -12.83 10.85
C PRO A 12 -10.50 -11.32 10.81
N TYR A 13 -9.28 -10.89 10.46
CA TYR A 13 -8.86 -9.48 10.59
C TYR A 13 -8.73 -8.74 9.25
N ILE A 14 -8.19 -9.40 8.23
CA ILE A 14 -7.82 -8.78 6.95
C ILE A 14 -8.01 -9.76 5.80
N GLY A 15 -8.32 -9.23 4.62
CA GLY A 15 -8.44 -9.97 3.38
C GLY A 15 -9.84 -10.51 3.12
N ALA A 16 -10.34 -10.27 1.92
CA ALA A 16 -11.49 -10.99 1.38
C ALA A 16 -11.35 -11.22 -0.13
N GLN A 17 -11.83 -12.35 -0.62
CA GLN A 17 -12.01 -12.58 -2.04
C GLN A 17 -13.44 -12.19 -2.44
N VAL A 18 -13.57 -11.36 -3.47
CA VAL A 18 -14.84 -10.84 -3.97
C VAL A 18 -15.13 -11.43 -5.36
N SER A 19 -16.36 -11.88 -5.56
CA SER A 19 -16.87 -12.37 -6.86
C SER A 19 -18.28 -11.84 -7.13
N GLY A 20 -18.76 -11.96 -8.38
CA GLY A 20 -20.03 -11.39 -8.81
C GLY A 20 -19.94 -9.93 -9.30
N ALA A 21 -18.73 -9.40 -9.45
CA ALA A 21 -18.44 -8.14 -10.12
C ALA A 21 -17.65 -8.39 -11.41
N ASP A 22 -18.03 -7.73 -12.49
CA ASP A 22 -17.27 -7.66 -13.74
C ASP A 22 -16.67 -6.25 -13.86
N LEU A 23 -15.37 -6.13 -13.58
CA LEU A 23 -14.64 -4.86 -13.62
C LEU A 23 -14.28 -4.43 -15.05
N THR A 24 -14.61 -5.24 -16.07
CA THR A 24 -14.44 -4.84 -17.47
C THR A 24 -15.53 -3.86 -17.93
N ARG A 25 -16.52 -3.60 -17.08
CA ARG A 25 -17.66 -2.71 -17.33
C ARG A 25 -17.90 -1.82 -16.11
N PRO A 26 -18.56 -0.66 -16.28
CA PRO A 26 -18.96 0.16 -15.15
C PRO A 26 -19.85 -0.63 -14.17
N LEU A 27 -19.50 -0.59 -12.89
CA LEU A 27 -20.33 -1.14 -11.82
C LEU A 27 -21.54 -0.25 -11.57
N SER A 28 -22.67 -0.86 -11.20
CA SER A 28 -23.79 -0.11 -10.60
C SER A 28 -23.36 0.53 -9.27
N ASP A 29 -24.09 1.55 -8.83
CA ASP A 29 -23.83 2.18 -7.53
C ASP A 29 -23.98 1.18 -6.38
N ASN A 30 -24.98 0.29 -6.44
CA ASN A 30 -25.18 -0.74 -5.43
C ASN A 30 -24.00 -1.74 -5.35
N GLN A 31 -23.43 -2.14 -6.48
CA GLN A 31 -22.24 -2.99 -6.49
C GLN A 31 -21.01 -2.25 -5.99
N PHE A 32 -20.84 -0.98 -6.36
CA PHE A 32 -19.72 -0.18 -5.92
C PHE A 32 -19.77 0.08 -4.40
N GLU A 33 -20.93 0.40 -3.83
CA GLU A 33 -21.12 0.54 -2.38
C GLU A 33 -20.75 -0.74 -1.62
N GLN A 34 -21.19 -1.91 -2.12
CA GLN A 34 -20.78 -3.20 -1.56
C GLN A 34 -19.27 -3.41 -1.63
N LEU A 35 -18.64 -3.06 -2.75
CA LEU A 35 -17.19 -3.17 -2.95
C LEU A 35 -16.42 -2.23 -2.01
N TYR A 36 -16.88 -0.99 -1.87
CA TYR A 36 -16.31 0.04 -1.00
C TYR A 36 -16.38 -0.38 0.46
N HIS A 37 -17.53 -0.86 0.93
CA HIS A 37 -17.67 -1.35 2.29
C HIS A 37 -16.90 -2.65 2.53
N ALA A 38 -16.78 -3.52 1.52
CA ALA A 38 -15.92 -4.70 1.60
C ALA A 38 -14.46 -4.30 1.81
N LEU A 39 -13.97 -3.30 1.05
CA LEU A 39 -12.63 -2.75 1.21
C LEU A 39 -12.43 -2.15 2.60
N LEU A 40 -13.35 -1.28 3.04
CA LEU A 40 -13.24 -0.63 4.36
C LEU A 40 -13.24 -1.64 5.51
N ARG A 41 -13.98 -2.75 5.37
CA ARG A 41 -14.08 -3.81 6.38
C ARG A 41 -12.88 -4.75 6.37
N HIS A 42 -12.47 -5.20 5.19
CA HIS A 42 -11.47 -6.26 5.02
C HIS A 42 -10.08 -5.72 4.71
N GLN A 43 -9.93 -4.40 4.55
CA GLN A 43 -8.71 -3.62 4.35
C GLN A 43 -7.97 -3.92 3.04
N VAL A 44 -8.01 -5.15 2.55
CA VAL A 44 -7.63 -5.55 1.19
C VAL A 44 -8.63 -6.56 0.66
N ILE A 45 -9.01 -6.39 -0.61
CA ILE A 45 -9.91 -7.28 -1.32
C ILE A 45 -9.32 -7.72 -2.66
N PHE A 46 -9.66 -8.93 -3.07
CA PHE A 46 -9.12 -9.57 -4.26
C PHE A 46 -10.23 -10.02 -5.20
N LEU A 47 -10.08 -9.74 -6.50
CA LEU A 47 -10.98 -10.17 -7.55
C LEU A 47 -10.18 -10.95 -8.59
N ARG A 48 -10.60 -12.18 -8.87
CA ARG A 48 -9.98 -13.05 -9.89
C ARG A 48 -10.58 -12.77 -11.27
N ASN A 49 -9.83 -13.07 -12.33
CA ASN A 49 -10.30 -13.10 -13.72
C ASN A 49 -10.89 -11.77 -14.22
N GLN A 50 -10.19 -10.67 -13.98
CA GLN A 50 -10.57 -9.31 -14.34
C GLN A 50 -9.58 -8.74 -15.37
N ALA A 51 -9.76 -9.11 -16.64
CA ALA A 51 -8.91 -8.68 -17.75
C ALA A 51 -9.15 -7.20 -18.13
N ILE A 52 -8.91 -6.28 -17.19
CA ILE A 52 -9.16 -4.86 -17.36
C ILE A 52 -8.02 -4.16 -18.09
N THR A 53 -8.37 -3.19 -18.93
CA THR A 53 -7.42 -2.27 -19.56
C THR A 53 -6.97 -1.19 -18.56
N PRO A 54 -5.85 -0.47 -18.82
CA PRO A 54 -5.46 0.67 -18.00
C PRO A 54 -6.56 1.73 -17.87
N ALA A 55 -7.30 2.00 -18.95
CA ALA A 55 -8.42 2.96 -18.92
C ALA A 55 -9.53 2.52 -17.96
N LEU A 56 -9.92 1.24 -18.00
CA LEU A 56 -10.93 0.69 -17.09
C LEU A 56 -10.44 0.67 -15.64
N GLN A 57 -9.15 0.39 -15.42
CA GLN A 57 -8.52 0.46 -14.09
C GLN A 57 -8.56 1.90 -13.54
N ARG A 58 -8.24 2.90 -14.36
CA ARG A 58 -8.34 4.32 -14.02
C ARG A 58 -9.78 4.68 -13.66
N ASP A 59 -10.74 4.32 -14.51
CA ASP A 59 -12.15 4.67 -14.33
C ASP A 59 -12.73 4.05 -13.04
N LEU A 60 -12.34 2.82 -12.69
CA LEU A 60 -12.67 2.21 -11.41
C LEU A 60 -12.01 2.96 -10.24
N ALA A 61 -10.72 3.28 -10.34
CA ALA A 61 -9.99 3.96 -9.28
C ALA A 61 -10.54 5.37 -9.00
N LEU A 62 -10.97 6.10 -10.05
CA LEU A 62 -11.61 7.41 -9.95
C LEU A 62 -12.92 7.39 -9.14
N ARG A 63 -13.59 6.23 -9.02
CA ARG A 63 -14.75 6.11 -8.13
C ARG A 63 -14.41 6.16 -6.65
N PHE A 64 -13.16 5.84 -6.28
CA PHE A 64 -12.69 5.91 -4.89
C PHE A 64 -12.12 7.29 -4.53
N GLY A 65 -11.60 8.04 -5.51
CA GLY A 65 -11.04 9.37 -5.34
C GLY A 65 -10.12 9.78 -6.49
N ASP A 66 -9.56 10.99 -6.40
CA ASP A 66 -8.61 11.51 -7.39
C ASP A 66 -7.34 10.64 -7.46
N LEU A 67 -6.69 10.60 -8.61
CA LEU A 67 -5.53 9.73 -8.84
C LEU A 67 -4.21 10.50 -8.82
N HIS A 68 -3.20 9.87 -8.22
CA HIS A 68 -1.83 10.36 -8.26
C HIS A 68 -1.18 10.03 -9.61
N ILE A 69 -0.45 11.00 -10.18
CA ILE A 69 0.39 10.79 -11.36
C ILE A 69 1.85 10.77 -10.89
N HIS A 70 2.48 9.59 -10.91
CA HIS A 70 3.85 9.44 -10.41
C HIS A 70 4.87 10.12 -11.35
N PRO A 71 5.80 10.93 -10.83
CA PRO A 71 6.75 11.69 -11.67
C PRO A 71 7.92 10.88 -12.23
N VAL A 72 8.06 9.59 -11.90
CA VAL A 72 9.29 8.80 -12.13
C VAL A 72 9.01 7.45 -12.77
N TYR A 73 8.02 6.69 -12.27
CA TYR A 73 7.72 5.39 -12.86
C TYR A 73 7.14 5.50 -14.28
N PRO A 74 7.40 4.51 -15.15
CA PRO A 74 6.76 4.40 -16.45
C PRO A 74 5.23 4.33 -16.31
N GLN A 75 4.54 4.94 -17.28
CA GLN A 75 3.08 4.98 -17.34
C GLN A 75 2.58 4.08 -18.47
N ALA A 76 1.34 3.59 -18.35
CA ALA A 76 0.71 2.86 -19.42
C ALA A 76 0.47 3.77 -20.63
N GLU A 77 0.57 3.22 -21.84
CA GLU A 77 0.39 3.99 -23.07
C GLU A 77 -1.00 4.65 -23.09
N GLY A 78 -1.03 5.97 -23.24
CA GLY A 78 -2.26 6.76 -23.28
C GLY A 78 -2.98 6.95 -21.93
N VAL A 79 -2.48 6.40 -20.81
CA VAL A 79 -3.13 6.49 -19.49
C VAL A 79 -2.10 6.82 -18.39
N LYS A 80 -1.94 8.11 -18.10
CA LYS A 80 -0.88 8.64 -17.23
C LYS A 80 -1.04 8.30 -15.76
N GLU A 81 -2.26 8.02 -15.34
CA GLU A 81 -2.64 7.68 -13.97
C GLU A 81 -2.30 6.22 -13.61
N ILE A 82 -1.96 5.39 -14.61
CA ILE A 82 -1.62 3.98 -14.41
C ILE A 82 -0.12 3.78 -14.55
N ILE A 83 0.52 3.41 -13.45
CA ILE A 83 1.93 3.06 -13.39
C ILE A 83 2.14 1.62 -13.87
N VAL A 84 3.20 1.40 -14.65
CA VAL A 84 3.65 0.06 -15.06
C VAL A 84 4.86 -0.35 -14.22
N LEU A 85 4.68 -1.39 -13.41
CA LEU A 85 5.74 -2.01 -12.62
C LEU A 85 6.26 -3.23 -13.38
N ASP A 86 7.27 -3.02 -14.24
CA ASP A 86 7.90 -4.04 -15.06
C ASP A 86 9.25 -4.44 -14.47
N THR A 87 9.31 -5.60 -13.83
CA THR A 87 10.49 -6.08 -13.10
C THR A 87 11.13 -7.28 -13.79
N HIS A 88 12.45 -7.24 -13.93
CA HIS A 88 13.30 -8.20 -14.62
C HIS A 88 14.77 -7.95 -14.21
N ASN A 89 15.75 -8.66 -14.78
CA ASN A 89 17.16 -8.54 -14.36
C ASN A 89 17.71 -7.10 -14.41
N ASP A 90 17.30 -6.31 -15.41
CA ASP A 90 17.77 -4.92 -15.59
C ASP A 90 16.98 -3.91 -14.74
N ASN A 91 15.80 -4.32 -14.25
CA ASN A 91 14.98 -3.56 -13.32
C ASN A 91 14.50 -4.45 -12.15
N PRO A 92 15.39 -4.79 -11.19
CA PRO A 92 15.05 -5.65 -10.07
C PRO A 92 13.90 -5.08 -9.21
N PRO A 93 13.11 -5.93 -8.55
CA PRO A 93 12.08 -5.46 -7.61
C PRO A 93 12.69 -4.71 -6.42
N ASP A 94 11.96 -3.71 -5.92
CA ASP A 94 12.35 -2.80 -4.83
C ASP A 94 11.32 -2.74 -3.67
N ASN A 95 10.26 -3.58 -3.75
CA ASN A 95 9.12 -3.57 -2.83
C ASN A 95 9.10 -4.77 -1.85
N ASP A 96 10.23 -5.45 -1.68
CA ASP A 96 10.47 -6.58 -0.77
C ASP A 96 10.83 -6.12 0.66
N ASN A 97 10.13 -5.09 1.12
CA ASN A 97 10.21 -4.54 2.48
C ASN A 97 8.80 -4.13 2.94
N TRP A 98 8.53 -4.16 4.25
CA TRP A 98 7.22 -3.78 4.78
C TRP A 98 7.03 -2.27 4.71
N HIS A 99 6.07 -1.82 3.91
CA HIS A 99 5.82 -0.40 3.71
C HIS A 99 4.33 -0.07 3.50
N THR A 100 3.99 1.17 3.80
CA THR A 100 2.76 1.84 3.35
C THR A 100 3.17 2.80 2.25
N ASP A 101 2.43 2.80 1.13
CA ASP A 101 2.81 3.56 -0.07
C ASP A 101 2.93 5.05 0.26
N VAL A 102 4.06 5.64 -0.15
CA VAL A 102 4.29 7.09 -0.24
C VAL A 102 3.97 7.84 1.06
N THR A 103 4.36 7.31 2.22
CA THR A 103 4.12 8.00 3.50
C THR A 103 5.05 9.19 3.75
N PHE A 104 6.00 9.46 2.86
CA PHE A 104 6.90 10.62 2.92
C PHE A 104 6.29 11.93 2.35
N ILE A 105 5.00 11.95 1.99
CA ILE A 105 4.26 13.17 1.61
C ILE A 105 3.17 13.49 2.64
N ASP A 106 2.68 14.74 2.66
CA ASP A 106 1.72 15.24 3.66
C ASP A 106 0.35 14.53 3.58
N THR A 107 -0.04 14.09 2.38
CA THR A 107 -1.30 13.39 2.11
C THR A 107 -1.03 12.05 1.40
N PRO A 108 -0.56 11.01 2.12
CA PRO A 108 -0.27 9.71 1.54
C PRO A 108 -1.52 9.12 0.85
N PRO A 109 -1.36 8.26 -0.17
CA PRO A 109 -2.48 7.61 -0.85
C PRO A 109 -3.48 6.98 0.12
N ALA A 110 -4.77 7.13 -0.17
CA ALA A 110 -5.84 6.46 0.59
C ALA A 110 -5.92 4.97 0.24
N GLY A 111 -5.57 4.60 -0.98
CA GLY A 111 -5.60 3.23 -1.44
C GLY A 111 -4.99 3.09 -2.82
N ALA A 112 -4.98 1.87 -3.33
CA ALA A 112 -4.53 1.59 -4.68
C ALA A 112 -5.23 0.35 -5.25
N ILE A 113 -5.22 0.27 -6.58
CA ILE A 113 -5.70 -0.85 -7.36
C ILE A 113 -4.51 -1.42 -8.12
N LEU A 114 -4.17 -2.69 -7.89
CA LEU A 114 -3.08 -3.39 -8.56
C LEU A 114 -3.64 -4.51 -9.44
N ALA A 115 -3.21 -4.55 -10.70
CA ALA A 115 -3.65 -5.52 -11.69
C ALA A 115 -2.47 -6.36 -12.19
N ALA A 116 -2.57 -7.68 -12.11
CA ALA A 116 -1.56 -8.59 -12.64
C ALA A 116 -1.67 -8.69 -14.17
N LYS A 117 -0.55 -8.51 -14.89
CA LYS A 117 -0.49 -8.55 -16.37
C LYS A 117 0.38 -9.68 -16.87
N GLU A 118 1.62 -9.72 -16.42
CA GLU A 118 2.57 -10.80 -16.72
C GLU A 118 3.15 -11.30 -15.41
N LEU A 119 3.15 -12.61 -15.20
CA LEU A 119 3.59 -13.23 -13.96
C LEU A 119 4.66 -14.30 -14.25
N PRO A 120 5.60 -14.52 -13.31
CA PRO A 120 6.49 -15.66 -13.37
C PRO A 120 5.71 -16.98 -13.20
N SER A 121 6.34 -18.09 -13.56
CA SER A 121 5.77 -19.44 -13.36
C SER A 121 5.45 -19.75 -11.88
N THR A 122 6.19 -19.18 -10.94
CA THR A 122 5.97 -19.24 -9.49
C THR A 122 6.69 -18.08 -8.81
N GLY A 123 6.33 -17.77 -7.56
CA GLY A 123 6.88 -16.65 -6.80
C GLY A 123 6.15 -15.33 -7.09
N GLY A 124 6.63 -14.24 -6.50
CA GLY A 124 6.06 -12.90 -6.61
C GLY A 124 4.78 -12.72 -5.82
N ASP A 125 4.56 -13.53 -4.77
CA ASP A 125 3.45 -13.36 -3.83
C ASP A 125 3.50 -11.98 -3.18
N THR A 126 2.33 -11.47 -2.77
CA THR A 126 2.23 -10.20 -2.05
C THR A 126 1.46 -10.39 -0.76
N LEU A 127 1.98 -9.80 0.31
CA LEU A 127 1.40 -9.84 1.64
C LEU A 127 0.86 -8.46 2.01
N TRP A 128 -0.20 -8.44 2.80
CA TRP A 128 -0.69 -7.24 3.49
C TRP A 128 -0.80 -7.53 4.98
N THR A 129 -0.48 -6.55 5.81
CA THR A 129 -0.65 -6.60 7.27
C THR A 129 -1.58 -5.48 7.74
N SER A 130 -2.43 -5.79 8.72
CA SER A 130 -3.41 -4.87 9.30
C SER A 130 -2.79 -4.05 10.41
N GLY A 131 -2.66 -2.73 10.21
CA GLY A 131 -2.25 -1.78 11.24
C GLY A 131 -3.29 -1.66 12.36
N ILE A 132 -4.58 -1.90 12.05
CA ILE A 132 -5.67 -1.95 13.04
C ILE A 132 -5.48 -3.15 13.98
N ALA A 133 -5.36 -4.35 13.42
CA ALA A 133 -5.19 -5.56 14.24
C ALA A 133 -3.89 -5.52 15.04
N ALA A 134 -2.82 -4.97 14.44
CA ALA A 134 -1.56 -4.77 15.13
C ALA A 134 -1.69 -3.79 16.31
N PHE A 135 -2.44 -2.70 16.17
CA PHE A 135 -2.72 -1.77 17.28
C PHE A 135 -3.60 -2.41 18.37
N GLU A 136 -4.70 -3.06 17.98
CA GLU A 136 -5.63 -3.74 18.91
C GLU A 136 -4.93 -4.83 19.74
N ALA A 137 -3.87 -5.46 19.20
CA ALA A 137 -3.09 -6.49 19.88
C ALA A 137 -2.02 -5.96 20.85
N LEU A 138 -1.72 -4.66 20.86
CA LEU A 138 -0.80 -4.08 21.83
C LEU A 138 -1.40 -4.10 23.24
N SER A 139 -0.56 -4.23 24.27
CA SER A 139 -1.02 -4.05 25.64
C SER A 139 -1.51 -2.61 25.86
N THR A 140 -2.46 -2.41 26.77
CA THR A 140 -3.01 -1.08 27.06
C THR A 140 -1.93 -0.03 27.36
N PRO A 141 -0.87 -0.31 28.15
CA PRO A 141 0.21 0.65 28.35
C PRO A 141 0.94 1.06 27.07
N LEU A 142 1.14 0.13 26.12
CA LEU A 142 1.75 0.45 24.83
C LEU A 142 0.79 1.24 23.93
N GLN A 143 -0.51 0.91 23.94
CA GLN A 143 -1.50 1.70 23.22
C GLN A 143 -1.50 3.15 23.72
N THR A 144 -1.50 3.36 25.04
CA THR A 144 -1.42 4.69 25.65
C THR A 144 -0.11 5.40 25.33
N LEU A 145 1.03 4.70 25.41
CA LEU A 145 2.34 5.28 25.09
C LEU A 145 2.42 5.80 23.66
N LEU A 146 1.95 5.03 22.69
CA LEU A 146 2.08 5.36 21.27
C LEU A 146 1.03 6.37 20.78
N SER A 147 -0.11 6.44 21.47
CA SER A 147 -1.21 7.33 21.11
C SER A 147 -0.82 8.80 21.31
N GLY A 148 -0.82 9.55 20.22
CA GLY A 148 -0.44 10.97 20.21
C GLY A 148 1.02 11.26 19.87
N LEU A 149 1.87 10.24 19.73
CA LEU A 149 3.24 10.42 19.25
C LEU A 149 3.28 10.64 17.73
N HIS A 150 4.35 11.27 17.26
CA HIS A 150 4.65 11.53 15.87
C HIS A 150 5.94 10.83 15.45
N ALA A 151 5.95 10.34 14.22
CA ALA A 151 7.14 9.77 13.61
C ALA A 151 7.49 10.52 12.33
N GLU A 152 8.79 10.63 12.08
CA GLU A 152 9.36 11.20 10.87
C GLU A 152 9.35 10.15 9.75
N HIS A 153 8.87 10.54 8.57
CA HIS A 153 8.86 9.74 7.36
C HIS A 153 9.78 10.38 6.32
N ASP A 154 10.72 9.60 5.81
CA ASP A 154 11.77 10.07 4.90
C ASP A 154 11.85 9.21 3.65
N PHE A 155 11.74 9.86 2.48
CA PHE A 155 11.93 9.26 1.17
C PHE A 155 13.25 8.48 1.06
N ARG A 156 14.33 9.01 1.65
CA ARG A 156 15.69 8.46 1.52
C ARG A 156 15.86 7.09 2.18
N LYS A 157 14.93 6.70 3.07
CA LYS A 157 15.01 5.40 3.79
C LYS A 157 14.80 4.23 2.83
N SER A 158 13.77 4.25 1.98
CA SER A 158 13.60 3.27 0.89
C SER A 158 14.45 3.59 -0.33
N PHE A 159 14.60 4.87 -0.67
CA PHE A 159 15.29 5.33 -1.88
C PHE A 159 16.68 5.86 -1.54
N GLN A 160 17.58 4.96 -1.16
CA GLN A 160 18.93 5.29 -0.72
C GLN A 160 19.78 5.79 -1.89
N GLU A 161 20.49 6.90 -1.70
CA GLU A 161 21.26 7.59 -2.75
C GLU A 161 22.17 6.66 -3.56
N TYR A 162 22.87 5.75 -2.89
CA TYR A 162 23.85 4.86 -3.53
C TYR A 162 23.23 3.95 -4.60
N LYS A 163 21.91 3.71 -4.57
CA LYS A 163 21.19 2.91 -5.58
C LYS A 163 20.96 3.66 -6.89
N PHE A 164 21.02 5.00 -6.85
CA PHE A 164 20.68 5.89 -7.97
C PHE A 164 21.91 6.58 -8.56
N ARG A 165 23.08 5.98 -8.42
CA ARG A 165 24.37 6.50 -8.92
C ARG A 165 24.85 5.81 -10.19
N LYS A 166 23.98 5.13 -10.97
CA LYS A 166 24.42 4.45 -12.20
C LYS A 166 24.72 5.44 -13.31
N THR A 167 23.92 6.50 -13.42
CA THR A 167 24.16 7.62 -14.35
C THR A 167 23.93 8.97 -13.66
N GLU A 168 24.50 10.03 -14.21
CA GLU A 168 24.32 11.39 -13.67
C GLU A 168 22.84 11.83 -13.77
N GLU A 169 22.14 11.45 -14.84
CA GLU A 169 20.72 11.77 -15.00
C GLU A 169 19.83 11.02 -14.00
N GLU A 170 20.20 9.80 -13.61
CA GLU A 170 19.53 9.08 -12.52
C GLU A 170 19.78 9.75 -11.17
N HIS A 171 21.03 10.13 -10.89
CA HIS A 171 21.39 10.79 -9.63
C HIS A 171 20.74 12.17 -9.50
N GLN A 172 20.70 12.96 -10.57
CA GLN A 172 20.03 14.25 -10.59
C GLN A 172 18.51 14.11 -10.37
N ARG A 173 17.86 13.11 -10.98
CA ARG A 173 16.44 12.83 -10.71
C ARG A 173 16.20 12.47 -9.24
N TRP A 174 17.12 11.73 -8.63
CA TRP A 174 17.06 11.41 -7.21
C TRP A 174 17.23 12.67 -6.34
N LEU A 175 18.19 13.55 -6.65
CA LEU A 175 18.40 14.83 -5.94
C LEU A 175 17.16 15.73 -6.01
N ASP A 176 16.53 15.82 -7.19
CA ASP A 176 15.30 16.57 -7.40
C ASP A 176 14.14 15.99 -6.56
N ALA A 177 14.05 14.65 -6.48
CA ALA A 177 13.03 13.98 -5.68
C ALA A 177 13.24 14.22 -4.18
N VAL A 178 14.47 14.13 -3.68
CA VAL A 178 14.81 14.44 -2.27
C VAL A 178 14.46 15.88 -1.92
N THR A 179 14.77 16.82 -2.81
CA THR A 179 14.49 18.25 -2.60
C THR A 179 12.99 18.54 -2.53
N LYS A 180 12.18 17.84 -3.34
CA LYS A 180 10.72 17.98 -3.37
C LYS A 180 10.01 17.28 -2.20
N ASN A 181 10.67 16.30 -1.57
CA ASN A 181 10.10 15.47 -0.52
C ASN A 181 10.97 15.52 0.75
N PRO A 182 11.07 16.69 1.42
CA PRO A 182 11.75 16.76 2.70
C PRO A 182 11.04 15.89 3.74
N PRO A 183 11.76 15.34 4.73
CA PRO A 183 11.14 14.56 5.80
C PRO A 183 10.05 15.34 6.51
N LEU A 184 8.98 14.66 6.89
CA LEU A 184 7.82 15.24 7.57
C LEU A 184 7.26 14.27 8.61
N LEU A 185 6.31 14.76 9.41
CA LEU A 185 5.77 14.03 10.55
C LEU A 185 4.37 13.50 10.27
N HIS A 186 4.12 12.26 10.67
CA HIS A 186 2.81 11.62 10.74
C HIS A 186 2.56 11.06 12.13
N PRO A 187 1.29 10.90 12.55
CA PRO A 187 0.98 10.28 13.83
C PRO A 187 1.38 8.80 13.84
N VAL A 188 1.97 8.32 14.93
CA VAL A 188 2.32 6.90 15.13
C VAL A 188 1.07 6.02 15.17
N VAL A 189 -0.01 6.54 15.74
CA VAL A 189 -1.35 5.92 15.74
C VAL A 189 -2.27 6.81 14.91
N ARG A 190 -2.76 6.30 13.79
CA ARG A 190 -3.70 7.01 12.90
C ARG A 190 -5.13 6.61 13.19
N THR A 191 -6.03 7.59 13.22
CA THR A 191 -7.47 7.36 13.17
C THR A 191 -7.92 7.28 11.71
N HIS A 192 -8.58 6.18 11.34
CA HIS A 192 -9.11 6.04 9.99
C HIS A 192 -10.27 7.05 9.76
N PRO A 193 -10.26 7.86 8.68
CA PRO A 193 -11.18 8.99 8.52
C PRO A 193 -12.66 8.58 8.44
N VAL A 194 -12.96 7.39 7.90
CA VAL A 194 -14.33 6.87 7.77
C VAL A 194 -14.74 5.97 8.95
N SER A 195 -14.00 4.89 9.21
CA SER A 195 -14.38 3.90 10.24
C SER A 195 -14.10 4.37 11.68
N GLY A 196 -13.27 5.38 11.89
CA GLY A 196 -12.86 5.85 13.21
C GLY A 196 -11.94 4.88 13.97
N LYS A 197 -11.56 3.75 13.36
CA LYS A 197 -10.65 2.79 13.98
C LYS A 197 -9.23 3.35 14.10
N GLN A 198 -8.53 2.95 15.16
CA GLN A 198 -7.13 3.27 15.37
C GLN A 198 -6.24 2.22 14.71
N ALA A 199 -5.15 2.65 14.09
CA ALA A 199 -4.17 1.79 13.44
C ALA A 199 -2.75 2.28 13.70
N LEU A 200 -1.79 1.35 13.82
CA LEU A 200 -0.38 1.70 13.73
C LEU A 200 -0.08 2.25 12.33
N PHE A 201 0.58 3.41 12.27
CA PHE A 201 0.88 4.14 11.04
C PHE A 201 2.38 4.46 10.90
N VAL A 202 3.22 3.62 11.49
CA VAL A 202 4.66 3.56 11.20
C VAL A 202 4.95 2.38 10.28
N ASN A 203 5.93 2.50 9.40
CA ASN A 203 6.35 1.42 8.49
C ASN A 203 7.86 1.41 8.30
N GLU A 204 8.41 0.22 8.06
CA GLU A 204 9.87 0.06 7.97
C GLU A 204 10.44 0.77 6.74
N GLY A 205 9.69 0.84 5.63
CA GLY A 205 10.11 1.54 4.42
C GLY A 205 10.50 3.00 4.64
N PHE A 206 9.67 3.77 5.36
CA PHE A 206 9.84 5.24 5.43
C PHE A 206 10.05 5.82 6.82
N THR A 207 9.60 5.18 7.90
CA THR A 207 9.65 5.78 9.24
C THR A 207 11.07 5.75 9.80
N THR A 208 11.71 6.90 10.02
CA THR A 208 13.10 7.00 10.50
C THR A 208 13.22 7.05 12.02
N ARG A 209 12.36 7.82 12.69
CA ARG A 209 12.38 8.01 14.15
C ARG A 209 11.03 8.48 14.68
N ILE A 210 10.74 8.18 15.94
CA ILE A 210 9.66 8.80 16.72
C ILE A 210 10.24 10.07 17.36
N VAL A 211 9.77 11.23 16.93
CA VAL A 211 10.41 12.52 17.27
C VAL A 211 10.12 12.99 18.69
N ASP A 212 9.08 12.45 19.31
CA ASP A 212 8.63 12.79 20.66
C ASP A 212 9.38 12.02 21.77
N LEU A 213 10.36 11.19 21.40
CA LEU A 213 11.16 10.36 22.31
C LEU A 213 12.66 10.57 22.07
N SER A 214 13.50 10.11 22.99
CA SER A 214 14.94 10.05 22.75
C SER A 214 15.26 9.08 21.61
N GLU A 215 16.42 9.25 20.97
CA GLU A 215 16.84 8.41 19.84
C GLU A 215 16.85 6.91 20.19
N LYS A 216 17.33 6.56 21.38
CA LYS A 216 17.39 5.16 21.84
C LYS A 216 16.02 4.57 22.17
N GLU A 217 15.11 5.37 22.71
CA GLU A 217 13.72 4.95 22.93
C GLU A 217 12.99 4.75 21.60
N SER A 218 13.19 5.67 20.65
CA SER A 218 12.68 5.56 19.28
C SER A 218 13.19 4.30 18.58
N GLU A 219 14.49 4.05 18.62
CA GLU A 219 15.12 2.85 18.04
C GLU A 219 14.52 1.56 18.60
N ALA A 220 14.40 1.48 19.94
CA ALA A 220 13.83 0.31 20.61
C ALA A 220 12.35 0.08 20.23
N LEU A 221 11.53 1.15 20.24
CA LEU A 221 10.11 1.04 19.91
C LEU A 221 9.89 0.75 18.44
N LEU A 222 10.59 1.40 17.51
CA LEU A 222 10.46 1.12 16.09
C LEU A 222 10.92 -0.31 15.77
N GLY A 223 12.04 -0.77 16.36
CA GLY A 223 12.47 -2.17 16.22
C GLY A 223 11.40 -3.17 16.69
N PHE A 224 10.77 -2.90 17.83
CA PHE A 224 9.63 -3.70 18.30
C PHE A 224 8.43 -3.63 17.34
N LEU A 225 8.02 -2.44 16.89
CA LEU A 225 6.84 -2.27 16.05
C LEU A 225 7.02 -2.88 14.66
N PHE A 226 8.21 -2.75 14.07
CA PHE A 226 8.54 -3.39 12.79
C PHE A 226 8.53 -4.91 12.92
N ALA A 227 8.99 -5.49 14.03
CA ALA A 227 8.83 -6.92 14.28
C ALA A 227 7.35 -7.31 14.52
N HIS A 228 6.61 -6.53 15.30
CA HIS A 228 5.22 -6.80 15.68
C HIS A 228 4.28 -6.89 14.47
N ILE A 229 4.40 -5.99 13.49
CA ILE A 229 3.55 -6.01 12.28
C ILE A 229 3.76 -7.26 11.42
N THR A 230 4.89 -7.98 11.60
CA THR A 230 5.19 -9.22 10.85
C THR A 230 4.52 -10.45 11.44
N LYS A 231 3.78 -10.31 12.55
CA LYS A 231 3.05 -11.41 13.16
C LYS A 231 2.01 -11.98 12.17
N PRO A 232 2.00 -13.31 11.89
CA PRO A 232 1.17 -13.90 10.83
C PRO A 232 -0.32 -13.64 10.96
N GLU A 233 -0.85 -13.59 12.18
CA GLU A 233 -2.27 -13.37 12.42
C GLU A 233 -2.76 -12.01 11.92
N PHE A 234 -1.88 -11.02 11.77
CA PHE A 234 -2.24 -9.69 11.25
C PHE A 234 -2.32 -9.64 9.73
N GLN A 235 -1.98 -10.74 9.04
CA GLN A 235 -1.68 -10.73 7.62
C GLN A 235 -2.64 -11.54 6.77
N VAL A 236 -2.66 -11.20 5.48
CA VAL A 236 -3.12 -12.05 4.39
C VAL A 236 -2.04 -12.12 3.32
N ARG A 237 -1.85 -13.31 2.73
CA ARG A 237 -0.91 -13.55 1.63
C ARG A 237 -1.67 -13.93 0.38
N TRP A 238 -1.35 -13.26 -0.73
CA TRP A 238 -1.97 -13.50 -2.03
C TRP A 238 -0.97 -14.07 -3.02
N ARG A 239 -1.32 -15.24 -3.57
CA ARG A 239 -0.64 -15.83 -4.71
C ARG A 239 -1.36 -15.42 -5.98
N TRP A 240 -0.65 -14.65 -6.80
CA TRP A 240 -1.18 -14.02 -8.00
C TRP A 240 -1.51 -15.04 -9.09
N GLN A 241 -2.57 -14.76 -9.83
CA GLN A 241 -2.86 -15.33 -11.15
C GLN A 241 -3.00 -14.19 -12.16
N PRO A 242 -2.82 -14.47 -13.47
CA PRO A 242 -3.08 -13.47 -14.50
C PRO A 242 -4.50 -12.88 -14.36
N ASP A 243 -4.63 -11.58 -14.62
CA ASP A 243 -5.88 -10.83 -14.52
C ASP A 243 -6.49 -10.74 -13.12
N ASP A 244 -5.72 -11.03 -12.08
CA ASP A 244 -6.09 -10.68 -10.71
C ASP A 244 -6.09 -9.16 -10.49
N ILE A 245 -7.01 -8.72 -9.65
CA ILE A 245 -7.08 -7.37 -9.10
C ILE A 245 -6.99 -7.44 -7.58
N ALA A 246 -6.13 -6.61 -6.99
CA ALA A 246 -6.13 -6.30 -5.58
C ALA A 246 -6.49 -4.83 -5.38
N ILE A 247 -7.38 -4.55 -4.42
CA ILE A 247 -7.70 -3.20 -3.97
C ILE A 247 -7.44 -3.16 -2.47
N TRP A 248 -6.63 -2.22 -1.99
CA TRP A 248 -6.35 -2.09 -0.56
C TRP A 248 -6.47 -0.66 -0.04
N ASP A 249 -6.75 -0.58 1.26
CA ASP A 249 -6.79 0.64 2.03
C ASP A 249 -5.39 0.93 2.58
N ASN A 250 -4.69 1.85 1.93
CA ASN A 250 -3.33 2.23 2.27
C ASN A 250 -3.27 3.05 3.57
N ARG A 251 -4.42 3.48 4.13
CA ARG A 251 -4.45 4.29 5.35
C ARG A 251 -4.16 3.46 6.60
N VAL A 252 -4.39 2.15 6.54
CA VAL A 252 -4.35 1.25 7.71
C VAL A 252 -3.65 -0.07 7.44
N THR A 253 -2.98 -0.22 6.29
CA THR A 253 -2.23 -1.43 5.95
C THR A 253 -0.81 -1.13 5.53
N GLN A 254 0.08 -2.09 5.73
CA GLN A 254 1.35 -2.19 5.03
C GLN A 254 1.31 -3.40 4.11
N HIS A 255 2.21 -3.44 3.12
CA HIS A 255 2.37 -4.58 2.23
C HIS A 255 3.84 -4.90 1.95
N TYR A 256 4.06 -6.10 1.44
CA TYR A 256 5.38 -6.67 1.12
C TYR A 256 5.25 -7.50 -0.15
N ALA A 257 6.07 -7.22 -1.16
CA ALA A 257 6.09 -7.99 -2.42
C ALA A 257 7.36 -8.85 -2.49
N ASN A 258 7.21 -10.17 -2.55
CA ASN A 258 8.35 -11.09 -2.62
C ASN A 258 9.22 -10.83 -3.86
N ALA A 259 10.54 -10.79 -3.67
CA ALA A 259 11.55 -10.71 -4.71
C ALA A 259 12.20 -12.08 -5.02
N ASP A 260 11.39 -13.09 -5.34
CA ASP A 260 11.80 -14.51 -5.47
C ASP A 260 11.59 -15.11 -6.87
N TYR A 261 11.50 -14.28 -7.91
CA TYR A 261 11.13 -14.71 -9.27
C TYR A 261 12.13 -14.39 -10.38
N LEU A 262 13.18 -13.59 -10.11
CA LEU A 262 14.23 -13.35 -11.11
C LEU A 262 14.91 -14.68 -11.49
N PRO A 263 15.27 -14.90 -12.78
CA PRO A 263 15.30 -13.93 -13.87
C PRO A 263 13.99 -13.77 -14.66
N GLN A 264 12.89 -14.39 -14.22
CA GLN A 264 11.61 -14.26 -14.92
C GLN A 264 11.06 -12.83 -14.77
N ARG A 265 10.30 -12.39 -15.77
CA ARG A 265 9.69 -11.06 -15.82
C ARG A 265 8.36 -11.06 -15.07
N ARG A 266 8.03 -9.93 -14.43
CA ARG A 266 6.73 -9.68 -13.78
C ARG A 266 6.27 -8.26 -14.07
N ILE A 267 5.06 -8.13 -14.60
CA ILE A 267 4.44 -6.84 -14.96
C ILE A 267 3.13 -6.67 -14.18
N MET A 268 3.04 -5.57 -13.43
CA MET A 268 1.81 -5.15 -12.75
C MET A 268 1.42 -3.74 -13.18
N HIS A 269 0.13 -3.45 -13.23
CA HIS A 269 -0.37 -2.08 -13.41
C HIS A 269 -0.96 -1.57 -12.10
N ARG A 270 -0.59 -0.36 -11.67
CA ARG A 270 -1.07 0.25 -10.42
C ARG A 270 -1.75 1.59 -10.67
N ALA A 271 -2.96 1.74 -10.14
CA ALA A 271 -3.62 3.03 -9.94
C ALA A 271 -3.50 3.43 -8.48
N THR A 272 -3.08 4.66 -8.20
CA THR A 272 -2.89 5.17 -6.84
C THR A 272 -3.93 6.24 -6.54
N ILE A 273 -4.75 6.01 -5.51
CA ILE A 273 -5.84 6.91 -5.10
C ILE A 273 -5.30 7.88 -4.05
N LEU A 274 -5.40 9.19 -4.31
CA LEU A 274 -4.97 10.24 -3.41
C LEU A 274 -5.72 10.16 -2.08
N GLY A 275 -5.03 10.50 -0.99
CA GLY A 275 -5.61 10.53 0.35
C GLY A 275 -5.64 11.92 0.96
N ASP A 276 -5.96 11.93 2.25
CA ASP A 276 -6.02 13.10 3.10
C ASP A 276 -4.85 13.10 4.11
N LYS A 277 -4.71 14.21 4.85
CA LYS A 277 -3.67 14.35 5.88
C LYS A 277 -3.96 13.35 7.01
N PRO A 278 -3.01 12.45 7.35
CA PRO A 278 -3.16 11.54 8.48
C PRO A 278 -3.33 12.31 9.80
N PHE A 279 -4.26 11.86 10.64
CA PHE A 279 -4.52 12.47 11.95
C PHE A 279 -4.76 11.41 13.02
N TYR A 280 -4.59 11.83 14.27
CA TYR A 280 -5.01 11.07 15.45
C TYR A 280 -6.13 11.82 16.17
N ARG A 281 -7.18 11.09 16.55
CA ARG A 281 -8.25 11.57 17.42
C ARG A 281 -8.44 10.54 18.54
N ALA A 282 -8.31 11.00 19.78
CA ALA A 282 -8.51 10.19 20.98
C ALA A 282 -9.94 9.61 21.08
#